data_AF-A0A4Q3STK9-F1
#
_entry.id   AF-A0A4Q3STK9-F1
#
_cell.length_a   1.000
_cell.length_b   1.000
_cell.length_c   1.000
_cell.angle_alpha   90.00
_cell.angle_beta   90.00
_cell.angle_gamma   90.00
#
_symmetry.space_group_name_H-M   'P 1'
#
loop_
_entity.id
_entity.type
_entity.pdbx_description
1 polymer ?
#
loop_
_entity_poly.entity_id
_entity_poly.type
_entity_poly.pdbx_seq_one_letter_code
_entity_poly.pdbx_strand_id
1 'polypeptide(L)' 'MIDLVIFDADGVLVDSEEIALAVLAQAARRAGAQIELPEALTLFRGLRIADCVAQIENRSGRPVGDGFI' A
#
# COMPACT_ATOMS: atom_id res chain seq x y z
N MET A 1 1.93 29.05 23.41
CA MET A 1 0.76 28.21 23.71
C MET A 1 0.29 27.65 22.38
N ILE A 2 -0.08 26.37 22.32
CA ILE A 2 -0.67 25.79 21.11
C ILE A 2 -2.17 25.71 21.34
N ASP A 3 -2.95 26.33 20.46
CA ASP A 3 -4.40 26.45 20.60
C ASP A 3 -5.18 25.35 19.86
N LEU A 4 -4.53 24.63 18.92
CA LEU A 4 -5.11 23.54 18.14
C LEU A 4 -4.02 22.59 17.62
N VAL A 5 -4.33 21.29 17.60
CA VAL A 5 -3.54 20.24 16.92
C VAL A 5 -4.46 19.44 16.01
N ILE A 6 -4.03 19.22 14.77
CA ILE A 6 -4.71 18.37 13.79
C ILE A 6 -3.92 17.09 13.64
N PHE A 7 -4.59 15.95 13.78
CA PHE A 7 -4.01 14.64 13.59
C PHE A 7 -4.51 14.03 12.29
N ASP A 8 -3.60 13.37 11.59
CA ASP A 8 -3.98 12.41 10.57
C ASP A 8 -4.67 11.20 11.21
N ALA A 9 -5.49 10.47 10.45
CA ALA A 9 -6.18 9.30 10.96
C ALA A 9 -5.34 8.04 10.79
N ASP A 10 -4.94 7.74 9.56
CA ASP A 10 -4.27 6.48 9.20
C ASP A 10 -2.82 6.46 9.72
N GLY A 11 -2.45 5.39 10.45
CA GLY A 11 -1.12 5.23 11.04
C GLY A 11 -0.82 6.17 12.22
N VAL A 12 -1.74 7.09 12.58
CA VAL A 12 -1.59 8.04 13.69
C VAL A 12 -2.65 7.80 14.77
N LEU A 13 -3.93 7.90 14.42
CA LEU A 13 -5.04 7.62 15.34
C LEU A 13 -5.51 6.17 15.25
N VAL A 14 -5.35 5.53 14.09
CA VAL A 14 -5.79 4.17 13.81
C VAL A 14 -4.67 3.39 13.12
N ASP A 15 -4.41 2.16 13.57
CA ASP A 15 -3.44 1.26 12.95
C ASP A 15 -4.04 0.57 11.71
N SER A 16 -4.35 1.36 10.69
CA SER A 16 -5.02 0.93 9.45
C SER A 16 -4.05 0.53 8.34
N GLU A 17 -2.78 0.94 8.41
CA GLU A 17 -1.80 0.74 7.34
C GLU A 17 -1.50 -0.74 7.09
N GLU A 18 -1.35 -1.54 8.15
CA GLU A 18 -1.06 -2.97 8.00
C GLU A 18 -2.20 -3.70 7.28
N ILE A 19 -3.45 -3.34 7.59
CA ILE A 19 -4.64 -3.92 6.96
C ILE A 19 -4.67 -3.56 5.48
N ALA A 20 -4.45 -2.27 5.15
CA ALA A 20 -4.43 -1.81 3.77
C ALA A 20 -3.33 -2.50 2.95
N LEU A 21 -2.12 -2.61 3.52
CA LEU A 21 -0.99 -3.24 2.86
C LEU A 21 -1.14 -4.76 2.74
N ALA A 22 -1.84 -5.42 3.67
CA ALA A 22 -2.18 -6.83 3.54
C ALA A 22 -3.11 -7.09 2.35
N VAL A 23 -4.13 -6.25 2.16
CA VAL A 23 -5.03 -6.33 1.01
C VAL A 23 -4.27 -6.07 -0.29
N LEU A 24 -3.40 -5.05 -0.30
CA LEU A 24 -2.59 -4.72 -1.47
C LEU A 24 -1.60 -5.84 -1.83
N ALA A 25 -0.92 -6.43 -0.84
CA ALA A 25 -0.03 -7.57 -1.06
C ALA A 25 -0.78 -8.77 -1.64
N GLN A 26 -2.01 -9.02 -1.16
CA GLN A 26 -2.86 -10.07 -1.70
C GLN A 26 -3.28 -9.79 -3.15
N ALA A 27 -3.62 -8.54 -3.47
CA ALA A 27 -3.93 -8.11 -4.84
C ALA A 27 -2.71 -8.25 -5.76
N ALA A 28 -1.53 -7.83 -5.31
CA ALA A 28 -0.26 -7.95 -6.02
C ALA A 28 0.04 -9.42 -6.38
N ARG A 29 -0.13 -10.34 -5.42
CA ARG A 29 0.04 -11.79 -5.67
C ARG A 29 -0.93 -12.32 -6.72
N ARG A 30 -2.20 -11.90 -6.68
CA ARG A 30 -3.19 -12.26 -7.73
C ARG A 30 -2.81 -11.70 -9.10
N ALA A 31 -2.15 -10.54 -9.15
CA ALA A 31 -1.60 -9.97 -10.38
C ALA A 31 -0.29 -10.63 -10.85
N GLY A 32 0.32 -11.51 -10.05
CA GLY A 32 1.55 -12.22 -10.39
C GLY A 32 2.82 -11.59 -9.80
N ALA A 33 2.71 -10.53 -9.00
CA ALA A 33 3.82 -10.01 -8.21
C ALA A 33 3.86 -10.74 -6.85
N GLN A 34 4.82 -11.64 -6.68
CA GLN A 34 5.02 -12.38 -5.42
C GLN A 34 5.59 -11.45 -4.35
N ILE A 35 4.69 -10.79 -3.61
CA ILE A 35 4.99 -9.88 -2.50
C ILE A 35 4.24 -10.39 -1.26
N GLU A 36 4.98 -10.57 -0.17
CA GLU A 36 4.41 -10.92 1.14
C GLU A 36 4.20 -9.68 2.02
N LEU A 37 3.32 -9.78 3.03
CA LEU A 37 2.98 -8.64 3.89
C LEU A 37 4.21 -7.94 4.51
N PRO A 38 5.20 -8.63 5.11
CA PRO A 38 6.38 -7.96 5.66
C PRO A 38 7.16 -7.14 4.62
N GLU A 39 7.21 -7.65 3.39
CA GLU A 39 7.84 -6.96 2.27
C GLU A 39 6.99 -5.77 1.81
N ALA A 40 5.66 -5.92 1.72
CA ALA A 40 4.74 -4.83 1.40
C ALA A 40 4.83 -3.68 2.44
N LEU A 41 4.90 -4.01 3.73
CA LEU A 41 5.12 -3.02 4.80
C LEU A 41 6.42 -2.24 4.61
N THR A 42 7.46 -2.90 4.11
CA THR A 42 8.77 -2.26 3.86
C THR A 42 8.76 -1.43 2.58
N LEU A 43 8.11 -1.92 1.53
CA LEU A 43 8.15 -1.30 0.19
C LEU A 43 7.12 -0.19 0.00
N PHE A 44 5.95 -0.30 0.62
CA PHE A 44 4.76 0.49 0.27
C PHE A 44 4.28 1.44 1.36
N ARG A 45 4.75 1.29 2.60
CA ARG A 45 4.33 2.17 3.70
C ARG A 45 4.67 3.62 3.39
N GLY A 46 3.69 4.50 3.57
CA GLY A 46 3.82 5.93 3.28
C GLY A 46 3.94 6.30 1.79
N LEU A 47 3.85 5.33 0.87
CA LEU A 47 3.83 5.62 -0.57
C LEU A 47 2.42 5.91 -1.06
N ARG A 48 2.34 6.68 -2.15
CA ARG A 48 1.07 6.85 -2.86
C ARG A 48 0.70 5.54 -3.53
N ILE A 49 -0.59 5.21 -3.55
CA ILE A 49 -1.10 3.99 -4.20
C ILE A 49 -0.59 3.84 -5.64
N ALA A 50 -0.53 4.92 -6.42
CA ALA A 50 -0.03 4.90 -7.79
C ALA A 50 1.44 4.42 -7.89
N ASP A 51 2.29 4.79 -6.93
CA ASP A 51 3.69 4.35 -6.89
C ASP A 51 3.79 2.87 -6.51
N CYS A 52 2.91 2.40 -5.61
CA CYS A 52 2.80 0.98 -5.27
C CYS A 52 2.35 0.15 -6.48
N VAL A 53 1.35 0.62 -7.23
CA VAL A 53 0.88 -0.03 -8.47
C VAL A 53 2.01 -0.14 -9.48
N ALA A 54 2.75 0.95 -9.72
CA ALA A 54 3.89 0.93 -10.65
C ALA A 54 4.96 -0.12 -10.24
N GLN A 55 5.25 -0.27 -8.94
CA GLN A 55 6.15 -1.32 -8.48
C GLN A 55 5.58 -2.73 -8.69
N ILE A 56 4.28 -2.94 -8.46
CA ILE A 56 3.61 -4.21 -8.69
C ILE A 56 3.64 -4.58 -10.18
N GLU A 57 3.39 -3.63 -11.08
CA GLU A 57 3.45 -3.82 -12.53
C GLU A 57 4.87 -4.17 -12.99
N ASN A 58 5.88 -3.46 -12.48
CA ASN A 58 7.29 -3.75 -12.76
C ASN A 58 7.67 -5.18 -12.32
N ARG A 59 7.18 -5.63 -11.16
CA ARG A 59 7.51 -6.96 -10.62
C ARG A 59 6.74 -8.09 -11.28
N SER A 60 5.49 -7.84 -11.67
CA SER A 60 4.67 -8.80 -12.41
C SER A 60 5.00 -8.85 -13.91
N GLY A 61 5.76 -7.86 -14.41
CA GLY A 61 6.15 -7.75 -15.81
C GLY A 61 5.00 -7.36 -16.75
N ARG A 62 3.87 -6.88 -16.21
CA ARG A 62 2.67 -6.51 -16.97
C ARG A 62 1.81 -5.50 -16.23
N PRO A 63 0.97 -4.73 -16.93
CA PRO A 63 -0.02 -3.88 -16.29
C PRO A 63 -1.05 -4.67 -15.47
N VAL A 64 -1.52 -4.10 -14.36
CA VAL A 64 -2.53 -4.73 -13.49
C VAL A 64 -3.99 -4.48 -13.93
N GLY A 65 -4.20 -3.50 -14.82
CA GLY A 65 -5.49 -3.17 -15.43
C GLY A 65 -6.40 -2.24 -14.60
N ASP A 66 -7.44 -1.70 -15.22
CA ASP A 66 -8.26 -0.60 -14.71
C ASP A 66 -9.09 -0.91 -13.44
N GLY A 67 -9.14 -2.17 -13.00
CA GLY A 67 -9.90 -2.62 -11.83
C GLY A 67 -9.04 -3.09 -10.65
N PHE A 68 -7.75 -2.74 -10.63
CA PHE A 68 -6.83 -3.21 -9.60
C PHE A 68 -6.95 -2.48 -8.25
N ILE A 69 -7.29 -1.18 -8.29
CA ILE A 69 -7.54 -0.32 -7.11
C ILE A 69 -9.03 -0.07 -6.98
#